data_AF-A0A510TPT4-F1
#
_entry.id   AF-A0A510TPT4-F1
#
_cell.length_a   1.000
_cell.length_b   1.000
_cell.length_c   1.000
_cell.angle_alpha   90.00
_cell.angle_beta   90.00
_cell.angle_gamma   90.00
#
_symmetry.space_group_name_H-M   'P 1'
#
loop_
_entity.id
_entity.type
_entity.pdbx_description
1 polymer ?
#
loop_
_entity_poly.entity_id
_entity_poly.type
_entity_poly.pdbx_seq_one_letter_code
_entity_poly.pdbx_strand_id
1 'polypeptide(L)'
;MSWNIDFFPLPGQAVFDHEKQQLATVSRFPGQLDVFVIGFDNRVWSTFWNENTGWNADFFPLPGQAVFDHEKQQLATVSRFPGQLDVFVIGFDNRVWSTFWNENTGWNADFFPLPGQAVFDHEKQQLATVSRFPGQLDVFVIGFDNRVWSTFWNENTGWNADFFPLPGQAVFDHEKQQLATVSRFPGQLDVFVIGFDNRVWSTFWNEHHTVPTVRLHAKILTAPNVPVADAVNRMREVYATAGIAVDFVSTENLNLPALNDLDVGQCLSGQATAEQTQLFANRNSAGTDDVVVYFVRSTVPPFNGCAAHPAGRPGAVVAQGATQWTLGHEVGHVLDLLHVNNNDRLMTGNGTANITNPPPDLVQDEVKIMLASASTQDI
;
A
#
# COMPACT_ATOMS: atom_id res chain seq x y z
N MET A 1 -18.42 -7.00 15.09
CA MET A 1 -18.20 -7.23 13.64
C MET A 1 -19.37 -8.05 13.15
N SER A 2 -20.15 -7.52 12.22
CA SER A 2 -21.25 -8.24 11.59
C SER A 2 -21.29 -7.85 10.13
N TRP A 3 -21.63 -8.80 9.27
CA TRP A 3 -21.99 -8.51 7.88
C TRP A 3 -23.17 -7.54 7.83
N ASN A 4 -23.28 -6.79 6.72
CA ASN A 4 -24.54 -6.08 6.44
C ASN A 4 -25.68 -7.10 6.32
N ILE A 5 -26.91 -6.66 6.61
CA ILE A 5 -28.06 -7.55 6.73
C ILE A 5 -28.47 -8.20 5.40
N ASP A 6 -28.15 -7.57 4.27
CA ASP A 6 -28.41 -8.09 2.91
C ASP A 6 -27.48 -7.45 1.86
N PHE A 7 -27.47 -8.03 0.66
CA PHE A 7 -26.92 -7.42 -0.54
C PHE A 7 -27.80 -6.25 -1.00
N PHE A 8 -27.18 -5.21 -1.54
CA PHE A 8 -27.88 -4.06 -2.11
C PHE A 8 -27.25 -3.69 -3.46
N PRO A 9 -28.04 -3.21 -4.43
CA PRO A 9 -27.49 -2.68 -5.67
C PRO A 9 -26.72 -1.39 -5.38
N LEU A 10 -25.59 -1.20 -6.06
CA LEU A 10 -24.89 0.09 -6.02
C LEU A 10 -25.73 1.18 -6.70
N PRO A 11 -25.55 2.46 -6.34
CA PRO A 11 -26.25 3.57 -6.99
C PRO A 11 -26.00 3.60 -8.50
N GLY A 12 -26.93 4.20 -9.24
CA GLY A 12 -26.83 4.37 -10.68
C GLY A 12 -27.75 3.47 -11.49
N GLN A 13 -27.64 3.54 -12.82
CA GLN A 13 -28.45 2.75 -13.75
C GLN A 13 -27.59 1.94 -14.74
N ALA A 14 -26.26 1.98 -14.63
CA ALA A 14 -25.37 1.16 -15.45
C ALA A 14 -25.65 -0.34 -15.23
N VAL A 15 -25.65 -1.09 -16.33
CA VAL A 15 -25.86 -2.55 -16.34
C VAL A 15 -24.72 -3.23 -17.10
N PHE A 16 -24.34 -4.41 -16.64
CA PHE A 16 -23.18 -5.16 -17.14
C PHE A 16 -23.55 -6.61 -17.41
N ASP A 17 -22.74 -7.28 -18.22
CA ASP A 17 -22.95 -8.66 -18.63
C ASP A 17 -22.69 -9.63 -17.47
N HIS A 18 -23.75 -10.16 -16.85
CA HIS A 18 -23.62 -11.11 -15.75
C HIS A 18 -23.21 -12.53 -16.18
N GLU A 19 -23.23 -12.84 -17.49
CA GLU A 19 -22.84 -14.16 -18.01
C GLU A 19 -21.35 -14.21 -18.37
N LYS A 20 -20.80 -13.07 -18.81
CA LYS A 20 -19.42 -12.99 -19.33
C LYS A 20 -18.46 -12.24 -18.44
N GLN A 21 -18.92 -11.30 -17.62
CA GLN A 21 -18.03 -10.45 -16.84
C GLN A 21 -17.94 -10.84 -15.36
N GLN A 22 -16.78 -10.54 -14.80
CA GLN A 22 -16.47 -10.54 -13.39
C GLN A 22 -15.95 -9.15 -13.00
N LEU A 23 -16.05 -8.83 -11.72
CA LEU A 23 -15.57 -7.55 -11.20
C LEU A 23 -14.10 -7.65 -10.84
N ALA A 24 -13.33 -6.66 -11.25
CA ALA A 24 -12.03 -6.39 -10.65
C ALA A 24 -12.18 -5.32 -9.57
N THR A 25 -11.49 -5.48 -8.46
CA THR A 25 -11.58 -4.54 -7.34
C THR A 25 -10.21 -4.29 -6.74
N VAL A 26 -10.00 -3.06 -6.28
CA VAL A 26 -8.77 -2.67 -5.61
C VAL A 26 -9.10 -1.65 -4.53
N SER A 27 -8.44 -1.77 -3.37
CA SER A 27 -8.40 -0.70 -2.38
C SER A 27 -7.08 0.03 -2.54
N ARG A 28 -7.15 1.35 -2.74
CA ARG A 28 -5.95 2.19 -2.81
C ARG A 28 -5.40 2.49 -1.43
N PHE A 29 -6.29 2.70 -0.46
CA PHE A 29 -5.98 2.94 0.95
C PHE A 29 -7.24 2.68 1.80
N PRO A 30 -7.12 2.55 3.13
CA PRO A 30 -8.28 2.33 3.99
C PRO A 30 -9.38 3.37 3.79
N GLY A 31 -10.62 2.91 3.67
CA GLY A 31 -11.78 3.78 3.42
C GLY A 31 -12.00 4.12 1.94
N GLN A 32 -11.15 3.66 1.03
CA GLN A 32 -11.30 3.86 -0.42
C GLN A 32 -11.16 2.53 -1.16
N LEU A 33 -12.13 2.25 -2.05
CA LEU A 33 -12.03 1.15 -3.01
C LEU A 33 -12.63 1.55 -4.35
N ASP A 34 -12.20 0.83 -5.37
CA ASP A 34 -12.61 1.01 -6.76
C ASP A 34 -13.04 -0.35 -7.33
N VAL A 35 -14.07 -0.31 -8.17
CA VAL A 35 -14.67 -1.47 -8.83
C VAL A 35 -14.61 -1.24 -10.33
N PHE A 36 -14.21 -2.25 -11.09
CA PHE A 36 -14.04 -2.18 -12.53
C PHE A 36 -14.71 -3.35 -13.24
N VAL A 37 -15.19 -3.09 -14.46
CA VAL A 37 -15.85 -4.07 -15.33
C VAL A 37 -15.77 -3.61 -16.79
N ILE A 38 -15.77 -4.54 -17.75
CA ILE A 38 -15.90 -4.21 -19.17
C ILE A 38 -17.39 -4.16 -19.53
N GLY A 39 -17.86 -3.03 -20.06
CA GLY A 39 -19.25 -2.84 -20.46
C GLY A 39 -19.63 -3.54 -21.77
N PHE A 40 -20.93 -3.62 -22.06
CA PHE A 40 -21.44 -4.12 -23.35
C PHE A 40 -20.94 -3.31 -24.55
N ASP A 41 -20.47 -2.08 -24.32
CA ASP A 41 -19.83 -1.22 -25.31
C ASP A 41 -18.32 -1.49 -25.47
N ASN A 42 -17.82 -2.57 -24.86
CA ASN A 42 -16.41 -2.95 -24.81
C ASN A 42 -15.50 -1.92 -24.12
N ARG A 43 -16.05 -0.90 -23.45
CA ARG A 43 -15.25 0.07 -22.67
C ARG A 43 -15.06 -0.41 -21.25
N VAL A 44 -14.00 0.06 -20.60
CA VAL A 44 -13.84 -0.16 -19.15
C VAL A 44 -14.66 0.87 -18.39
N TRP A 45 -15.50 0.38 -17.48
CA TRP A 45 -16.30 1.20 -16.57
C TRP A 45 -15.79 1.05 -15.15
N SER A 46 -15.97 2.11 -14.36
CA SER A 46 -15.57 2.15 -12.97
C SER A 46 -16.62 2.81 -12.07
N THR A 47 -16.63 2.42 -10.81
CA THR A 47 -17.22 3.18 -9.71
C THR A 47 -16.33 3.03 -8.48
N PHE A 48 -16.56 3.84 -7.46
CA PHE A 48 -15.75 3.84 -6.25
C PHE A 48 -16.58 4.12 -5.01
N TRP A 49 -16.04 3.69 -3.86
CA TRP A 49 -16.53 4.06 -2.53
C TRP A 49 -15.48 4.93 -1.84
N ASN A 50 -15.95 6.01 -1.21
CA ASN A 50 -15.19 6.82 -0.27
C ASN A 50 -15.90 6.81 1.08
N GLU A 51 -15.17 6.60 2.17
CA GLU A 51 -15.74 6.52 3.52
C GLU A 51 -16.54 7.76 3.95
N ASN A 52 -16.18 8.95 3.44
CA ASN A 52 -16.84 10.21 3.81
C ASN A 52 -18.09 10.51 2.97
N THR A 53 -18.14 10.04 1.72
CA THR A 53 -19.23 10.38 0.78
C THR A 53 -20.07 9.18 0.35
N GLY A 54 -19.63 7.98 0.66
CA GLY A 54 -20.22 6.72 0.21
C GLY A 54 -19.85 6.37 -1.23
N TRP A 55 -20.72 5.59 -1.87
CA TRP A 55 -20.58 5.18 -3.27
C TRP A 55 -20.74 6.37 -4.21
N ASN A 56 -19.99 6.37 -5.31
CA ASN A 56 -20.25 7.25 -6.43
C ASN A 56 -21.68 7.06 -6.97
N ALA A 57 -22.26 8.13 -7.53
CA ALA A 57 -23.66 8.16 -7.91
C ALA A 57 -24.05 7.18 -9.03
N ASP A 58 -23.10 6.83 -9.90
CA ASP A 58 -23.25 5.81 -10.95
C ASP A 58 -21.87 5.26 -11.34
N PHE A 59 -21.83 4.20 -12.14
CA PHE A 59 -20.62 3.85 -12.89
C PHE A 59 -20.37 4.88 -13.99
N PHE A 60 -19.09 5.08 -14.33
CA PHE A 60 -18.65 5.92 -15.43
C PHE A 60 -17.64 5.19 -16.31
N PRO A 61 -17.63 5.43 -17.63
CA PRO A 61 -16.58 4.88 -18.48
C PRO A 61 -15.25 5.58 -18.16
N LEU A 62 -14.17 4.82 -18.14
CA LEU A 62 -12.83 5.42 -18.01
C LEU A 62 -12.51 6.29 -19.25
N PRO A 63 -11.69 7.34 -19.10
CA PRO A 63 -11.32 8.22 -20.20
C PRO A 63 -10.66 7.47 -21.36
N GLY A 64 -10.73 8.06 -22.54
CA GLY A 64 -10.12 7.51 -23.75
C GLY A 64 -11.12 6.83 -24.68
N GLN A 65 -10.61 6.16 -25.72
CA GLN A 65 -11.43 5.47 -26.72
C GLN A 65 -11.07 3.99 -26.88
N ALA A 66 -10.12 3.46 -26.11
CA ALA A 66 -9.77 2.06 -26.14
C ALA A 66 -10.96 1.15 -25.78
N VAL A 67 -11.02 0.00 -26.45
CA VAL A 67 -12.07 -1.02 -26.25
C VAL A 67 -11.43 -2.40 -26.14
N PHE A 68 -12.06 -3.27 -25.34
CA PHE A 68 -11.57 -4.59 -24.96
C PHE A 68 -12.71 -5.61 -24.99
N ASP A 69 -12.38 -6.88 -25.23
CA ASP A 69 -13.38 -7.93 -25.43
C ASP A 69 -14.18 -8.24 -24.15
N HIS A 70 -15.41 -7.72 -24.03
CA HIS A 70 -16.26 -7.99 -22.88
C HIS A 70 -16.74 -9.46 -22.80
N GLU A 71 -16.63 -10.25 -23.87
CA GLU A 71 -17.03 -11.66 -23.83
C GLU A 71 -15.91 -12.58 -23.34
N LYS A 72 -14.65 -12.14 -23.46
CA LYS A 72 -13.46 -12.98 -23.25
C LYS A 72 -12.50 -12.46 -22.20
N GLN A 73 -12.46 -11.15 -21.95
CA GLN A 73 -11.49 -10.54 -21.05
C GLN A 73 -12.10 -10.09 -19.73
N GLN A 74 -11.27 -10.13 -18.70
CA GLN A 74 -11.49 -9.56 -17.39
C GLN A 74 -10.37 -8.57 -17.10
N LEU A 75 -10.57 -7.72 -16.10
CA LEU A 75 -9.58 -6.74 -15.71
C LEU A 75 -8.71 -7.28 -14.57
N ALA A 76 -7.44 -6.96 -14.60
CA ALA A 76 -6.55 -7.13 -13.45
C ALA A 76 -6.23 -5.75 -12.87
N THR A 77 -6.31 -5.60 -11.55
CA THR A 77 -6.13 -4.31 -10.88
C THR A 77 -5.20 -4.44 -9.70
N VAL A 78 -4.34 -3.45 -9.52
CA VAL A 78 -3.38 -3.41 -8.42
C VAL A 78 -3.21 -1.98 -7.92
N SER A 79 -3.11 -1.82 -6.60
CA SER A 79 -2.64 -0.58 -5.99
C SER A 79 -1.16 -0.71 -5.76
N ARG A 80 -0.38 0.18 -6.36
CA ARG A 80 1.08 0.19 -6.21
C ARG A 80 1.54 1.01 -5.01
N PHE A 81 0.69 1.90 -4.50
CA PHE A 81 0.79 2.60 -3.21
C PHE A 81 -0.46 3.48 -3.02
N PRO A 82 -0.72 4.01 -1.81
CA PRO A 82 -1.87 4.86 -1.56
C PRO A 82 -2.04 6.04 -2.53
N GLY A 83 -3.29 6.26 -2.93
CA GLY A 83 -3.67 7.26 -3.92
C GLY A 83 -3.49 6.81 -5.37
N GLN A 84 -2.89 5.64 -5.63
CA GLN A 84 -2.59 5.16 -6.98
C GLN A 84 -3.08 3.74 -7.25
N LEU A 85 -3.54 3.50 -8.47
CA LEU A 85 -3.86 2.16 -8.96
C LEU A 85 -3.56 2.07 -10.46
N ASP A 86 -3.46 0.84 -10.91
CA ASP A 86 -3.27 0.46 -12.30
C ASP A 86 -4.30 -0.60 -12.67
N VAL A 87 -4.82 -0.50 -13.91
CA VAL A 87 -5.79 -1.44 -14.50
C VAL A 87 -5.16 -2.02 -15.75
N PHE A 88 -5.23 -3.35 -15.88
CA PHE A 88 -4.61 -4.11 -16.97
C PHE A 88 -5.62 -5.01 -17.66
N VAL A 89 -5.42 -5.22 -18.96
CA VAL A 89 -6.25 -6.08 -19.81
C VAL A 89 -5.47 -6.51 -21.05
N ILE A 90 -5.81 -7.67 -21.64
CA ILE A 90 -5.27 -8.07 -22.94
C ILE A 90 -6.19 -7.49 -24.04
N GLY A 91 -5.62 -6.74 -24.97
CA GLY A 91 -6.34 -6.13 -26.08
C GLY A 91 -6.71 -7.12 -27.18
N PHE A 92 -7.60 -6.71 -28.09
CA PHE A 92 -7.91 -7.46 -29.32
C PHE A 92 -6.67 -7.69 -30.21
N ASP A 93 -5.64 -6.88 -30.04
CA ASP A 93 -4.34 -7.02 -30.70
C ASP A 93 -3.40 -8.00 -29.98
N ASN A 94 -3.90 -8.72 -28.98
CA ASN A 94 -3.17 -9.64 -28.10
C ASN A 94 -2.05 -8.95 -27.28
N ARG A 95 -1.96 -7.63 -27.26
CA ARG A 95 -1.00 -6.91 -26.39
C ARG A 95 -1.61 -6.66 -25.01
N VAL A 96 -0.76 -6.49 -24.00
CA VAL A 96 -1.22 -6.02 -22.70
C VAL A 96 -1.37 -4.50 -22.74
N TRP A 97 -2.53 -4.01 -22.34
CA TRP A 97 -2.85 -2.61 -22.21
C TRP A 97 -2.99 -2.23 -20.73
N SER A 98 -2.67 -0.98 -20.42
CA SER A 98 -2.78 -0.42 -19.08
C SER A 98 -3.37 0.98 -19.09
N THR A 99 -4.05 1.34 -18.02
CA THR A 99 -4.30 2.73 -17.61
C THR A 99 -4.10 2.84 -16.10
N PHE A 100 -3.98 4.05 -15.57
CA PHE A 100 -3.74 4.28 -14.16
C PHE A 100 -4.53 5.49 -13.64
N TRP A 101 -4.75 5.49 -12.34
CA TRP A 101 -5.24 6.64 -11.59
C TRP A 101 -4.13 7.16 -10.67
N ASN A 102 -3.99 8.48 -10.62
CA ASN A 102 -3.20 9.18 -9.63
C ASN A 102 -4.09 10.23 -8.95
N GLU A 103 -4.13 10.25 -7.62
CA GLU A 103 -5.01 11.15 -6.86
C GLU A 103 -4.80 12.64 -7.16
N ASN A 104 -3.59 13.04 -7.54
CA ASN A 104 -3.26 14.43 -7.84
C ASN A 104 -3.62 14.84 -9.27
N THR A 105 -3.66 13.90 -10.21
CA THR A 105 -3.86 14.20 -11.64
C THR A 105 -5.10 13.55 -12.25
N GLY A 106 -5.76 12.67 -11.51
CA GLY A 106 -6.86 11.83 -11.98
C GLY A 106 -6.41 10.65 -12.85
N TRP A 107 -7.36 10.15 -13.64
CA TRP A 107 -7.15 9.09 -14.63
C TRP A 107 -6.20 9.54 -15.74
N ASN A 108 -5.37 8.61 -16.22
CA ASN A 108 -4.67 8.80 -17.48
C ASN A 108 -5.67 9.03 -18.63
N ALA A 109 -5.23 9.77 -19.65
CA ALA A 109 -6.13 10.24 -20.72
C ALA A 109 -6.71 9.11 -21.60
N ASP A 110 -6.02 7.98 -21.72
CA ASP A 110 -6.47 6.77 -22.41
C ASP A 110 -5.71 5.54 -21.87
N PHE A 111 -6.15 4.33 -22.23
CA PHE A 111 -5.31 3.15 -22.12
C PHE A 111 -4.14 3.23 -23.12
N PHE A 112 -3.01 2.65 -22.74
CA PHE A 112 -1.83 2.52 -23.59
C PHE A 112 -1.32 1.08 -23.59
N PRO A 113 -0.77 0.58 -24.71
CA PRO A 113 -0.13 -0.71 -24.75
C PRO A 113 1.17 -0.64 -23.92
N LEU A 114 1.43 -1.68 -23.12
CA LEU A 114 2.72 -1.82 -22.45
C LEU A 114 3.85 -1.93 -23.49
N PRO A 115 5.06 -1.42 -23.19
CA PRO A 115 6.18 -1.48 -24.12
C PRO A 115 6.58 -2.92 -24.45
N GLY A 116 7.24 -3.07 -25.60
CA GLY A 116 7.69 -4.37 -26.11
C GLY A 116 6.84 -4.88 -27.27
N GLN A 117 7.09 -6.12 -27.68
CA GLN A 117 6.38 -6.76 -28.80
C GLN A 117 5.71 -8.08 -28.41
N ALA A 118 5.82 -8.51 -27.14
CA ALA A 118 5.14 -9.71 -26.67
C ALA A 118 3.61 -9.62 -26.83
N VAL A 119 3.01 -10.75 -27.19
CA VAL A 119 1.57 -10.92 -27.37
C VAL A 119 1.07 -12.19 -26.67
N PHE A 120 -0.16 -12.16 -26.18
CA PHE A 120 -0.78 -13.17 -25.33
C PHE A 120 -2.23 -13.43 -25.75
N ASP A 121 -2.76 -14.61 -25.46
CA ASP A 121 -4.08 -15.03 -25.93
C ASP A 121 -5.22 -14.26 -25.26
N HIS A 122 -5.78 -13.25 -25.94
CA HIS A 122 -6.93 -12.50 -25.41
C HIS A 122 -8.24 -13.32 -25.34
N GLU A 123 -8.32 -14.50 -25.95
CA GLU A 123 -9.52 -15.33 -25.87
C GLU A 123 -9.51 -16.26 -24.66
N LYS A 124 -8.32 -16.59 -24.14
CA LYS A 124 -8.12 -17.63 -23.12
C LYS A 124 -7.41 -17.17 -21.86
N GLN A 125 -6.57 -16.15 -21.94
CA GLN A 125 -5.74 -15.71 -20.83
C GLN A 125 -6.28 -14.47 -20.15
N GLN A 126 -5.96 -14.36 -18.87
CA GLN A 126 -6.18 -13.17 -18.04
C GLN A 126 -4.86 -12.82 -17.37
N LEU A 127 -4.74 -11.60 -16.91
CA LEU A 127 -3.54 -11.11 -16.24
C LEU A 127 -3.64 -11.35 -14.73
N ALA A 128 -2.53 -11.74 -14.12
CA ALA A 128 -2.36 -11.67 -12.67
C ALA A 128 -1.41 -10.52 -12.34
N THR A 129 -1.75 -9.73 -11.34
CA THR A 129 -0.96 -8.55 -10.97
C THR A 129 -0.72 -8.51 -9.48
N VAL A 130 0.42 -7.96 -9.09
CA VAL A 130 0.81 -7.83 -7.68
C VAL A 130 1.71 -6.62 -7.52
N SER A 131 1.51 -5.85 -6.46
CA SER A 131 2.50 -4.89 -6.01
C SER A 131 3.36 -5.56 -4.95
N ARG A 132 4.66 -5.61 -5.20
CA ARG A 132 5.61 -6.20 -4.26
C ARG A 132 6.14 -5.17 -3.25
N PHE A 133 6.09 -3.88 -3.54
CA PHE A 133 6.35 -2.79 -2.60
C PHE A 133 5.93 -1.44 -3.22
N PRO A 134 5.85 -0.36 -2.41
CA PRO A 134 5.49 0.96 -2.91
C PRO A 134 6.22 1.40 -4.17
N GLY A 135 5.45 1.78 -5.19
CA GLY A 135 5.98 2.26 -6.48
C GLY A 135 6.46 1.14 -7.42
N GLN A 136 6.20 -0.13 -7.08
CA GLN A 136 6.47 -1.27 -7.96
C GLN A 136 5.27 -2.19 -8.09
N LEU A 137 5.15 -2.78 -9.27
CA LEU A 137 4.21 -3.83 -9.57
C LEU A 137 4.77 -4.76 -10.65
N ASP A 138 4.23 -5.97 -10.65
CA ASP A 138 4.56 -7.03 -11.59
C ASP A 138 3.26 -7.55 -12.22
N VAL A 139 3.32 -7.82 -13.52
CA VAL A 139 2.22 -8.36 -14.34
C VAL A 139 2.64 -9.72 -14.86
N PHE A 140 1.79 -10.72 -14.73
CA PHE A 140 2.05 -12.11 -15.13
C PHE A 140 0.94 -12.66 -16.03
N VAL A 141 1.33 -13.52 -16.96
CA VAL A 141 0.43 -14.18 -17.92
C VAL A 141 1.05 -15.49 -18.42
N ILE A 142 0.24 -16.46 -18.85
CA ILE A 142 0.75 -17.66 -19.55
C ILE A 142 0.81 -17.35 -21.05
N GLY A 143 1.98 -17.51 -21.66
CA GLY A 143 2.18 -17.28 -23.09
C GLY A 143 1.65 -18.41 -23.97
N PHE A 144 1.54 -18.15 -25.29
CA PHE A 144 1.22 -19.17 -26.30
C PHE A 144 2.20 -20.36 -26.30
N ASP A 145 3.42 -20.16 -25.78
CA ASP A 145 4.43 -21.19 -25.58
C ASP A 145 4.22 -22.01 -24.29
N ASN A 146 3.07 -21.81 -23.61
CA ASN A 146 2.71 -22.39 -22.33
C ASN A 146 3.65 -22.01 -21.17
N ARG A 147 4.55 -21.04 -21.34
CA ARG A 147 5.41 -20.56 -20.24
C ARG A 147 4.74 -19.41 -19.50
N VAL A 148 5.14 -19.19 -18.25
CA VAL A 148 4.77 -17.96 -17.54
C VAL A 148 5.68 -16.84 -17.98
N TRP A 149 5.08 -15.72 -18.38
CA TRP A 149 5.77 -14.48 -18.74
C TRP A 149 5.47 -13.40 -17.70
N SER A 150 6.40 -12.46 -17.57
CA SER A 150 6.28 -11.33 -16.66
C SER A 150 6.83 -10.05 -17.27
N THR A 151 6.30 -8.91 -16.83
CA THR A 151 6.91 -7.59 -16.93
C THR A 151 6.67 -6.83 -15.63
N PHE A 152 7.35 -5.71 -15.43
CA PHE A 152 7.23 -4.93 -14.21
C PHE A 152 7.31 -3.42 -14.48
N TRP A 153 6.77 -2.65 -13.53
CA TRP A 153 6.97 -1.21 -13.42
C TRP A 153 7.81 -0.89 -12.18
N ASN A 154 8.69 0.10 -12.33
CA ASN A 154 9.40 0.73 -11.23
C ASN A 154 9.28 2.26 -11.37
N GLU A 155 8.83 2.94 -10.32
CA GLU A 155 8.60 4.40 -10.33
C GLU A 155 9.81 5.22 -10.81
N ASN A 156 11.04 4.74 -10.55
CA ASN A 156 12.26 5.44 -10.91
C ASN A 156 12.71 5.21 -12.36
N THR A 157 12.33 4.08 -12.97
CA THR A 157 12.82 3.67 -14.30
C THR A 157 11.72 3.47 -15.34
N GLY A 158 10.46 3.48 -14.90
CA GLY A 158 9.29 3.15 -15.70
C GLY A 158 9.11 1.65 -15.93
N TRP A 159 8.37 1.33 -16.99
CA TRP A 159 8.11 -0.04 -17.44
C TRP A 159 9.40 -0.71 -17.94
N ASN A 160 9.53 -2.01 -17.65
CA ASN A 160 10.51 -2.84 -18.32
C ASN A 160 10.31 -2.82 -19.85
N ALA A 161 11.39 -2.99 -20.61
CA ALA A 161 11.35 -2.77 -22.06
C ALA A 161 10.46 -3.76 -22.84
N ASP A 162 10.26 -4.98 -22.33
CA ASP A 162 9.36 -5.99 -22.89
C ASP A 162 8.96 -7.01 -21.79
N PHE A 163 7.99 -7.88 -22.06
CA PHE A 163 7.78 -9.08 -21.25
C PHE A 163 8.93 -10.07 -21.46
N PHE A 164 9.21 -10.85 -20.42
CA PHE A 164 10.20 -11.93 -20.44
C PHE A 164 9.61 -13.21 -19.84
N PRO A 165 10.02 -14.40 -20.32
CA PRO A 165 9.60 -15.65 -19.70
C PRO A 165 10.29 -15.79 -18.34
N LEU A 166 9.55 -16.27 -17.34
CA LEU A 166 10.13 -16.62 -16.05
C LEU A 166 11.19 -17.74 -16.23
N PRO A 167 12.23 -17.76 -15.39
CA PRO A 167 13.28 -18.75 -15.48
C PRO A 167 12.74 -20.17 -15.26
N GLY A 168 13.42 -21.15 -15.86
CA GLY A 168 13.04 -22.56 -15.81
C GLY A 168 12.44 -23.07 -17.12
N GLN A 169 11.95 -24.30 -17.11
CA GLN A 169 11.42 -25.00 -18.29
C GLN A 169 9.99 -25.52 -18.09
N ALA A 170 9.36 -25.20 -16.96
CA ALA A 170 8.00 -25.61 -16.68
C ALA A 170 7.01 -24.94 -17.65
N VAL A 171 5.97 -25.69 -18.04
CA VAL A 171 4.90 -25.23 -18.94
C VAL A 171 3.53 -25.59 -18.37
N PHE A 172 2.52 -24.78 -18.70
CA PHE A 172 1.17 -24.81 -18.12
C PHE A 172 0.11 -24.60 -19.22
N ASP A 173 -1.09 -25.13 -19.03
CA ASP A 173 -2.17 -25.07 -20.05
C ASP A 173 -2.69 -23.63 -20.23
N HIS A 174 -2.17 -22.90 -21.23
CA HIS A 174 -2.62 -21.53 -21.52
C HIS A 174 -4.08 -21.44 -22.00
N GLU A 175 -4.72 -22.55 -22.38
CA GLU A 175 -6.12 -22.50 -22.80
C GLU A 175 -7.09 -22.55 -21.62
N LYS A 176 -6.62 -23.01 -20.45
CA LYS A 176 -7.49 -23.36 -19.32
C LYS A 176 -7.05 -22.82 -17.97
N GLN A 177 -5.78 -22.49 -17.80
CA GLN A 177 -5.23 -22.07 -16.52
C GLN A 177 -4.95 -20.58 -16.49
N GLN A 178 -5.12 -20.00 -15.32
CA GLN A 178 -4.79 -18.62 -15.00
C GLN A 178 -3.84 -18.63 -13.81
N LEU A 179 -3.14 -17.52 -13.63
CA LEU A 179 -2.18 -17.35 -12.55
C LEU A 179 -2.85 -16.72 -11.33
N ALA A 180 -2.38 -17.07 -10.14
CA ALA A 180 -2.67 -16.35 -8.91
C ALA A 180 -1.37 -15.81 -8.34
N THR A 181 -1.36 -14.53 -7.95
CA THR A 181 -0.17 -13.84 -7.45
C THR A 181 -0.44 -13.18 -6.12
N VAL A 182 0.56 -13.18 -5.24
CA VAL A 182 0.46 -12.54 -3.93
C VAL A 182 1.82 -11.98 -3.52
N SER A 183 1.80 -10.82 -2.88
CA SER A 183 2.95 -10.32 -2.13
C SER A 183 2.73 -10.67 -0.66
N ARG A 184 3.73 -11.32 -0.07
CA ARG A 184 3.69 -11.72 1.34
C ARG A 184 4.51 -10.78 2.22
N PHE A 185 5.48 -10.07 1.63
CA PHE A 185 6.32 -9.06 2.26
C PHE A 185 6.82 -8.08 1.20
N PRO A 186 7.21 -6.85 1.59
CA PRO A 186 7.94 -5.95 0.71
C PRO A 186 9.10 -6.66 -0.01
N GLY A 187 9.18 -6.49 -1.34
CA GLY A 187 10.24 -7.08 -2.16
C GLY A 187 10.06 -8.58 -2.47
N GLN A 188 9.00 -9.22 -1.98
CA GLN A 188 8.74 -10.65 -2.15
C GLN A 188 7.38 -10.90 -2.81
N LEU A 189 7.34 -11.80 -3.79
CA LEU A 189 6.11 -12.27 -4.39
C LEU A 189 6.15 -13.76 -4.67
N ASP A 190 4.97 -14.34 -4.78
CA ASP A 190 4.75 -15.74 -5.13
C ASP A 190 3.71 -15.82 -6.26
N VAL A 191 3.96 -16.73 -7.20
CA VAL A 191 3.11 -17.01 -8.36
C VAL A 191 2.67 -18.47 -8.28
N PHE A 192 1.37 -18.73 -8.45
CA PHE A 192 0.77 -20.05 -8.37
C PHE A 192 -0.02 -20.39 -9.63
N VAL A 193 0.01 -21.65 -10.03
CA VAL A 193 -0.70 -22.18 -11.20
C VAL A 193 -0.96 -23.68 -11.05
N ILE A 194 -2.03 -24.20 -11.63
CA ILE A 194 -2.27 -25.66 -11.67
C ILE A 194 -1.56 -26.25 -12.89
N GLY A 195 -0.72 -27.27 -12.68
CA GLY A 195 0.02 -27.96 -13.72
C GLY A 195 -0.81 -29.00 -14.48
N PHE A 196 -0.28 -29.48 -15.60
CA PHE A 196 -0.88 -30.60 -16.36
C PHE A 196 -1.00 -31.90 -15.54
N ASP A 197 -0.23 -32.03 -14.47
CA ASP A 197 -0.32 -33.12 -13.50
C ASP A 197 -1.39 -32.90 -12.41
N ASN A 198 -2.21 -31.87 -12.56
CA ASN A 198 -3.25 -31.42 -11.62
C ASN A 198 -2.71 -31.02 -10.23
N ARG A 199 -1.41 -30.77 -10.09
CA ARG A 199 -0.83 -30.21 -8.86
C ARG A 199 -0.77 -28.70 -8.93
N VAL A 200 -0.79 -28.04 -7.77
CA VAL A 200 -0.44 -26.61 -7.67
C VAL A 200 1.07 -26.49 -7.71
N TRP A 201 1.56 -25.71 -8.67
CA TRP A 201 2.95 -25.32 -8.82
C TRP A 201 3.11 -23.90 -8.31
N SER A 202 4.30 -23.61 -7.78
CA SER A 202 4.66 -22.27 -7.34
C SER A 202 6.08 -21.95 -7.75
N THR A 203 6.31 -20.68 -8.07
CA THR A 203 7.62 -20.04 -8.06
C THR A 203 7.50 -18.73 -7.31
N PHE A 204 8.63 -18.19 -6.86
CA PHE A 204 8.66 -16.95 -6.11
C PHE A 204 9.78 -16.06 -6.63
N TRP A 205 9.65 -14.77 -6.34
CA TRP A 205 10.73 -13.81 -6.43
C TRP A 205 11.00 -13.30 -5.03
N ASN A 206 12.25 -13.43 -4.60
CA ASN A 206 12.77 -12.67 -3.48
C ASN A 206 13.79 -11.72 -4.09
N GLU A 207 13.56 -10.42 -3.96
CA GLU A 207 14.62 -9.49 -4.30
C GLU A 207 15.80 -9.77 -3.36
N HIS A 208 16.98 -10.02 -3.93
CA HIS A 208 18.22 -10.10 -3.14
C HIS A 208 18.70 -8.71 -2.69
N HIS A 209 17.93 -7.66 -2.98
CA HIS A 209 18.08 -6.34 -2.42
C HIS A 209 17.08 -6.21 -1.29
N THR A 210 17.63 -5.78 -0.18
CA THR A 210 16.93 -5.37 1.00
C THR A 210 15.99 -4.21 0.71
N VAL A 211 14.78 -4.23 1.25
CA VAL A 211 13.86 -3.10 1.20
C VAL A 211 14.06 -2.24 2.45
N PRO A 212 14.32 -0.93 2.32
CA PRO A 212 14.34 -0.03 3.46
C PRO A 212 13.02 -0.11 4.23
N THR A 213 13.07 -0.63 5.45
CA THR A 213 11.89 -1.03 6.22
C THR A 213 11.98 -0.56 7.65
N VAL A 214 10.93 0.08 8.12
CA VAL A 214 10.72 0.38 9.55
C VAL A 214 9.92 -0.75 10.17
N ARG A 215 10.52 -1.47 11.11
CA ARG A 215 9.82 -2.46 11.95
C ARG A 215 9.18 -1.75 13.13
N LEU A 216 7.86 -1.77 13.19
CA LEU A 216 7.07 -0.97 14.12
C LEU A 216 6.29 -1.87 15.10
N HIS A 217 6.39 -1.56 16.39
CA HIS A 217 5.61 -2.19 17.45
C HIS A 217 4.75 -1.15 18.18
N ALA A 218 3.50 -1.49 18.47
CA ALA A 218 2.61 -0.65 19.27
C ALA A 218 2.45 -1.19 20.69
N LYS A 219 2.57 -0.30 21.68
CA LYS A 219 2.29 -0.58 23.09
C LYS A 219 1.19 0.36 23.57
N ILE A 220 0.06 -0.19 24.04
CA ILE A 220 -1.14 0.59 24.33
C ILE A 220 -1.39 0.60 25.83
N LEU A 221 -1.22 1.76 26.47
CA LEU A 221 -1.66 1.99 27.86
C LEU A 221 -3.09 2.55 27.86
N THR A 222 -3.35 3.47 26.94
CA THR A 222 -4.67 4.07 26.72
C THR A 222 -5.02 3.97 25.25
N ALA A 223 -6.24 3.50 24.95
CA ALA A 223 -6.71 3.41 23.57
C ALA A 223 -6.75 4.82 22.93
N PRO A 224 -6.08 5.03 21.79
CA PRO A 224 -6.11 6.31 21.08
C PRO A 224 -7.49 6.57 20.46
N ASN A 225 -7.82 7.85 20.25
CA ASN A 225 -9.06 8.24 19.57
C ASN A 225 -9.04 7.84 18.09
N VAL A 226 -7.86 7.91 17.46
CA VAL A 226 -7.62 7.33 16.13
C VAL A 226 -7.15 5.88 16.32
N PRO A 227 -7.82 4.87 15.76
CA PRO A 227 -7.39 3.49 15.86
C PRO A 227 -5.94 3.30 15.41
N VAL A 228 -5.19 2.45 16.12
CA VAL A 228 -3.76 2.20 15.82
C VAL A 228 -3.57 1.74 14.37
N ALA A 229 -4.45 0.89 13.86
CA ALA A 229 -4.40 0.42 12.48
C ALA A 229 -4.49 1.59 11.48
N ASP A 230 -5.35 2.57 11.72
CA ASP A 230 -5.51 3.71 10.83
C ASP A 230 -4.28 4.61 10.86
N ALA A 231 -3.74 4.89 12.05
CA ALA A 231 -2.50 5.66 12.19
C ALA A 231 -1.30 4.97 11.51
N VAL A 232 -1.17 3.65 11.63
CA VAL A 232 -0.14 2.85 10.95
C VAL A 232 -0.34 2.88 9.43
N ASN A 233 -1.59 2.80 8.95
CA ASN A 233 -1.86 2.86 7.52
C ASN A 233 -1.58 4.26 6.94
N ARG A 234 -1.83 5.33 7.69
CA ARG A 234 -1.43 6.70 7.30
C ARG A 234 0.08 6.87 7.27
N MET A 235 0.80 6.28 8.21
CA MET A 235 2.26 6.23 8.16
C MET A 235 2.76 5.46 6.92
N ARG A 236 2.17 4.29 6.63
CA ARG A 236 2.50 3.50 5.43
C ARG A 236 2.28 4.29 4.16
N GLU A 237 1.17 5.00 4.06
CA GLU A 237 0.84 5.86 2.93
C GLU A 237 1.89 6.94 2.70
N VAL A 238 2.31 7.64 3.74
CA VAL A 238 3.36 8.67 3.61
C VAL A 238 4.72 8.05 3.30
N TYR A 239 5.12 6.99 4.01
CA TYR A 239 6.47 6.40 3.89
C TYR A 239 6.65 5.61 2.59
N ALA A 240 5.54 5.10 2.04
CA ALA A 240 5.51 4.52 0.70
C ALA A 240 6.03 5.49 -0.37
N THR A 241 5.73 6.79 -0.25
CA THR A 241 6.24 7.83 -1.17
C THR A 241 7.76 8.00 -1.09
N ALA A 242 8.36 7.59 0.03
CA ALA A 242 9.80 7.57 0.28
C ALA A 242 10.47 6.24 -0.12
N GLY A 243 9.70 5.26 -0.63
CA GLY A 243 10.19 3.90 -0.87
C GLY A 243 10.52 3.13 0.40
N ILE A 244 10.00 3.56 1.56
CA ILE A 244 10.23 2.93 2.86
C ILE A 244 8.99 2.11 3.24
N ALA A 245 9.16 0.83 3.50
CA ALA A 245 8.10 -0.03 3.99
C ALA A 245 7.91 0.12 5.51
N VAL A 246 6.69 -0.16 5.99
CA VAL A 246 6.40 -0.25 7.44
C VAL A 246 5.85 -1.63 7.76
N ASP A 247 6.71 -2.46 8.36
CA ASP A 247 6.35 -3.77 8.90
C ASP A 247 5.75 -3.58 10.30
N PHE A 248 4.44 -3.77 10.43
CA PHE A 248 3.76 -3.63 11.72
C PHE A 248 3.75 -4.97 12.45
N VAL A 249 4.72 -5.15 13.35
CA VAL A 249 5.12 -6.46 13.86
C VAL A 249 4.23 -6.95 15.00
N SER A 250 3.85 -6.07 15.93
CA SER A 250 3.07 -6.49 17.10
C SER A 250 2.33 -5.34 17.79
N THR A 251 1.23 -5.68 18.45
CA THR A 251 0.54 -4.83 19.43
C THR A 251 0.52 -5.51 20.80
N GLU A 252 0.75 -4.74 21.87
CA GLU A 252 0.66 -5.20 23.26
C GLU A 252 -0.07 -4.17 24.11
N ASN A 253 -1.02 -4.61 24.95
CA ASN A 253 -1.65 -3.74 25.95
C ASN A 253 -0.82 -3.76 27.24
N LEU A 254 -0.48 -2.59 27.75
CA LEU A 254 0.27 -2.42 29.00
C LEU A 254 -0.65 -1.89 30.10
N ASN A 255 -0.45 -2.33 31.33
CA ASN A 255 -1.16 -1.82 32.51
C ASN A 255 -0.19 -1.12 33.46
N LEU A 256 0.08 0.16 33.18
CA LEU A 256 1.00 1.00 33.93
C LEU A 256 0.30 2.33 34.25
N PRO A 257 -0.69 2.35 35.16
CA PRO A 257 -1.59 3.49 35.33
C PRO A 257 -0.89 4.78 35.75
N ALA A 258 0.26 4.68 36.42
CA ALA A 258 1.11 5.83 36.77
C ALA A 258 1.76 6.51 35.56
N LEU A 259 1.79 5.85 34.39
CA LEU A 259 2.39 6.33 33.14
C LEU A 259 1.34 6.65 32.07
N ASN A 260 0.05 6.69 32.44
CA ASN A 260 -1.02 7.09 31.51
C ASN A 260 -0.90 8.56 31.10
N ASP A 261 -0.49 9.43 32.02
CA ASP A 261 -0.13 10.81 31.73
C ASP A 261 1.39 10.92 31.89
N LEU A 262 2.10 10.93 30.77
CA LEU A 262 3.54 10.70 30.76
C LEU A 262 4.33 12.02 30.75
N ASP A 263 5.23 12.23 31.71
CA ASP A 263 6.21 13.31 31.65
C ASP A 263 7.21 13.03 30.52
N VAL A 264 7.25 13.91 29.52
CA VAL A 264 8.17 13.87 28.38
C VAL A 264 9.15 15.05 28.38
N GLY A 265 9.12 15.88 29.42
CA GLY A 265 9.97 17.06 29.54
C GLY A 265 9.79 18.00 28.35
N GLN A 266 10.86 18.60 27.86
CA GLN A 266 10.79 19.49 26.67
C GLN A 266 10.71 18.71 25.34
N CYS A 267 10.61 17.39 25.39
CA CYS A 267 10.67 16.50 24.23
C CYS A 267 11.86 16.79 23.29
N LEU A 268 13.07 16.82 23.86
CA LEU A 268 14.29 17.05 23.09
C LEU A 268 14.96 15.70 22.79
N SER A 269 15.38 15.51 21.54
CA SER A 269 16.09 14.30 21.13
C SER A 269 17.29 14.02 22.04
N GLY A 270 17.43 12.76 22.46
CA GLY A 270 18.46 12.32 23.41
C GLY A 270 18.21 12.68 24.89
N GLN A 271 17.09 13.33 25.23
CA GLN A 271 16.77 13.75 26.61
C GLN A 271 15.48 13.08 27.12
N ALA A 272 15.50 11.76 27.28
CA ALA A 272 14.38 11.03 27.87
C ALA A 272 14.25 11.28 29.38
N THR A 273 13.02 11.47 29.86
CA THR A 273 12.71 11.59 31.29
C THR A 273 12.82 10.24 32.01
N ALA A 274 12.70 10.26 33.34
CA ALA A 274 12.63 9.03 34.15
C ALA A 274 11.40 8.19 33.78
N GLU A 275 10.25 8.84 33.54
CA GLU A 275 9.03 8.15 33.15
C GLU A 275 9.13 7.54 31.75
N GLN A 276 9.70 8.27 30.79
CA GLN A 276 10.01 7.69 29.47
C GLN A 276 10.98 6.51 29.59
N THR A 277 12.01 6.61 30.44
CA THR A 277 12.94 5.51 30.67
C THR A 277 12.25 4.26 31.22
N GLN A 278 11.31 4.44 32.16
CA GLN A 278 10.50 3.35 32.71
C GLN A 278 9.55 2.76 31.66
N LEU A 279 8.85 3.61 30.91
CA LEU A 279 7.91 3.18 29.88
C LEU A 279 8.61 2.38 28.77
N PHE A 280 9.73 2.90 28.25
CA PHE A 280 10.49 2.33 27.14
C PHE A 280 11.24 1.04 27.52
N ALA A 281 11.26 0.67 28.81
CA ALA A 281 11.71 -0.66 29.23
C ALA A 281 10.73 -1.77 28.79
N ASN A 282 9.46 -1.42 28.52
CA ASN A 282 8.42 -2.35 28.07
C ASN A 282 8.47 -2.50 26.54
N ARG A 283 9.54 -3.10 26.03
CA ARG A 283 9.80 -3.30 24.59
C ARG A 283 9.79 -4.77 24.18
N ASN A 284 8.90 -5.56 24.79
CA ASN A 284 8.80 -6.99 24.53
C ASN A 284 8.66 -7.26 23.03
N SER A 285 9.44 -8.23 22.54
CA SER A 285 9.47 -8.67 21.13
C SER A 285 10.06 -7.70 20.11
N ALA A 286 10.51 -6.51 20.52
CA ALA A 286 11.17 -5.55 19.62
C ALA A 286 12.68 -5.79 19.59
N GLY A 287 13.25 -5.87 18.37
CA GLY A 287 14.69 -5.89 18.13
C GLY A 287 15.40 -4.60 18.57
N THR A 288 16.72 -4.53 18.37
CA THR A 288 17.53 -3.35 18.74
C THR A 288 17.07 -2.10 18.00
N ASP A 289 16.89 -2.23 16.68
CA ASP A 289 16.58 -1.12 15.77
C ASP A 289 15.08 -1.03 15.43
N ASP A 290 14.25 -1.83 16.12
CA ASP A 290 12.80 -1.79 15.95
C ASP A 290 12.21 -0.59 16.71
N VAL A 291 11.37 0.18 16.03
CA VAL A 291 10.70 1.35 16.57
C VAL A 291 9.51 0.92 17.43
N VAL A 292 9.48 1.37 18.68
CA VAL A 292 8.36 1.09 19.59
C VAL A 292 7.58 2.37 19.88
N VAL A 293 6.29 2.38 19.51
CA VAL A 293 5.40 3.52 19.76
C VAL A 293 4.44 3.20 20.91
N TYR A 294 4.40 4.10 21.89
CA TYR A 294 3.60 3.98 23.10
C TYR A 294 2.39 4.91 23.04
N PHE A 295 1.19 4.35 23.15
CA PHE A 295 -0.06 5.12 23.21
C PHE A 295 -0.45 5.38 24.66
N VAL A 296 -0.45 6.66 25.04
CA VAL A 296 -0.73 7.15 26.40
C VAL A 296 -1.96 8.06 26.39
N ARG A 297 -2.53 8.36 27.56
CA ARG A 297 -3.68 9.28 27.66
C ARG A 297 -3.27 10.70 27.32
N SER A 298 -2.20 11.19 27.95
CA SER A 298 -1.66 12.52 27.72
C SER A 298 -0.15 12.57 27.95
N THR A 299 0.49 13.66 27.56
CA THR A 299 1.88 13.96 27.89
C THR A 299 1.95 15.20 28.79
N VAL A 300 3.04 15.34 29.52
CA VAL A 300 3.35 16.51 30.34
C VAL A 300 4.74 17.03 29.92
N PRO A 301 4.86 18.28 29.44
CA PRO A 301 3.83 19.21 28.97
C PRO A 301 2.92 18.60 27.86
N PRO A 302 1.76 19.21 27.57
CA PRO A 302 0.70 18.60 26.75
C PRO A 302 1.00 18.64 25.25
N PHE A 303 1.94 17.81 24.80
CA PHE A 303 2.21 17.53 23.40
C PHE A 303 1.32 16.40 22.86
N ASN A 304 1.06 16.39 21.55
CA ASN A 304 0.32 15.30 20.90
C ASN A 304 1.18 14.05 20.70
N GLY A 305 2.49 14.21 20.68
CA GLY A 305 3.44 13.12 20.62
C GLY A 305 4.81 13.57 21.12
N CYS A 306 5.69 12.61 21.33
CA CYS A 306 7.08 12.88 21.62
C CYS A 306 7.99 11.72 21.20
N ALA A 307 8.94 12.00 20.32
CA ALA A 307 9.96 11.06 19.86
C ALA A 307 11.24 11.03 20.72
N ALA A 308 11.32 11.80 21.80
CA ALA A 308 12.45 11.68 22.73
C ALA A 308 12.44 10.30 23.40
N HIS A 309 13.55 9.57 23.28
CA HIS A 309 13.65 8.19 23.74
C HIS A 309 15.04 7.89 24.35
N PRO A 310 15.16 6.89 25.24
CA PRO A 310 16.46 6.47 25.77
C PRO A 310 17.37 5.93 24.67
N ALA A 311 18.69 6.11 24.80
CA ALA A 311 19.67 5.62 23.83
C ALA A 311 19.52 4.10 23.58
N GLY A 312 19.59 3.69 22.31
CA GLY A 312 19.42 2.29 21.88
C GLY A 312 17.99 1.76 22.03
N ARG A 313 17.01 2.64 22.23
CA ARG A 313 15.59 2.29 22.30
C ARG A 313 14.76 3.18 21.38
N PRO A 314 14.94 3.09 20.06
CA PRO A 314 14.20 3.92 19.11
C PRO A 314 12.69 3.76 19.33
N GLY A 315 11.99 4.88 19.39
CA GLY A 315 10.58 4.88 19.72
C GLY A 315 10.03 6.26 20.01
N ALA A 316 8.71 6.30 20.16
CA ALA A 316 7.99 7.54 20.41
C ALA A 316 6.76 7.29 21.28
N VAL A 317 6.19 8.38 21.76
CA VAL A 317 4.94 8.41 22.52
C VAL A 317 3.91 9.16 21.70
N VAL A 318 2.67 8.67 21.66
CA VAL A 318 1.54 9.31 20.99
C VAL A 318 0.40 9.44 22.00
N ALA A 319 -0.10 10.67 22.19
CA ALA A 319 -1.20 10.94 23.12
C ALA A 319 -2.55 10.52 22.53
N GLN A 320 -3.53 10.22 23.38
CA GLN A 320 -4.85 9.73 22.98
C GLN A 320 -5.58 10.67 22.00
N GLY A 321 -5.43 11.98 22.19
CA GLY A 321 -6.05 13.02 21.36
C GLY A 321 -5.29 13.36 20.07
N ALA A 322 -4.20 12.65 19.77
CA ALA A 322 -3.39 12.90 18.58
C ALA A 322 -4.15 12.58 17.28
N THR A 323 -3.72 13.22 16.19
CA THR A 323 -4.30 12.99 14.86
C THR A 323 -3.72 11.74 14.19
N GLN A 324 -4.38 11.29 13.12
CA GLN A 324 -3.96 10.14 12.31
C GLN A 324 -2.54 10.25 11.72
N TRP A 325 -1.99 11.47 11.60
CA TRP A 325 -0.65 11.72 11.07
C TRP A 325 0.44 11.71 12.16
N THR A 326 0.05 11.80 13.42
CA THR A 326 1.00 12.01 14.53
C THR A 326 1.93 10.81 14.71
N LEU A 327 1.45 9.58 14.55
CA LEU A 327 2.32 8.41 14.63
C LEU A 327 3.43 8.48 13.58
N GLY A 328 3.09 8.74 12.31
CA GLY A 328 4.10 8.83 11.24
C GLY A 328 5.06 10.01 11.45
N HIS A 329 4.57 11.13 11.98
CA HIS A 329 5.36 12.31 12.32
C HIS A 329 6.38 12.02 13.43
N GLU A 330 5.95 11.41 14.53
CA GLU A 330 6.86 11.08 15.64
C GLU A 330 7.87 10.01 15.23
N VAL A 331 7.47 9.02 14.43
CA VAL A 331 8.45 8.08 13.86
C VAL A 331 9.39 8.78 12.89
N GLY A 332 8.97 9.84 12.21
CA GLY A 332 9.83 10.66 11.36
C GLY A 332 10.98 11.27 12.16
N HIS A 333 10.72 11.75 13.38
CA HIS A 333 11.76 12.20 14.31
C HIS A 333 12.68 11.07 14.79
N VAL A 334 12.16 9.85 14.98
CA VAL A 334 13.00 8.67 15.28
C VAL A 334 13.92 8.36 14.10
N LEU A 335 13.49 8.66 12.88
CA LEU A 335 14.28 8.58 11.64
C LEU A 335 15.04 9.87 11.31
N ASP A 336 15.39 10.65 12.33
CA ASP A 336 16.23 11.84 12.28
C ASP A 336 15.66 13.06 11.52
N LEU A 337 14.37 13.06 11.20
CA LEU A 337 13.73 14.24 10.60
C LEU A 337 13.54 15.37 11.61
N LEU A 338 13.56 16.61 11.13
CA LEU A 338 13.34 17.82 11.91
C LEU A 338 12.04 18.50 11.49
N HIS A 339 11.47 19.28 12.41
CA HIS A 339 10.31 20.10 12.11
C HIS A 339 10.58 21.08 10.96
N VAL A 340 9.56 21.29 10.14
CA VAL A 340 9.52 22.28 9.07
C VAL A 340 8.30 23.18 9.24
N ASN A 341 8.39 24.43 8.79
CA ASN A 341 7.24 25.35 8.81
C ASN A 341 6.43 25.23 7.51
N ASN A 342 5.81 24.08 7.28
CA ASN A 342 4.97 23.82 6.11
C ASN A 342 3.90 22.77 6.44
N ASN A 343 2.63 23.13 6.28
CA ASN A 343 1.48 22.27 6.60
C ASN A 343 1.15 21.22 5.54
N ASP A 344 1.76 21.28 4.36
CA ASP A 344 1.62 20.21 3.37
C ASP A 344 2.60 19.06 3.63
N ARG A 345 3.56 19.23 4.56
CA ARG A 345 4.61 18.24 4.86
C ARG A 345 4.35 17.50 6.16
N LEU A 346 4.78 16.24 6.22
CA LEU A 346 4.55 15.38 7.39
C LEU A 346 5.16 16.00 8.64
N MET A 347 6.36 16.56 8.53
CA MET A 347 7.13 17.12 9.64
C MET A 347 6.72 18.56 10.01
N THR A 348 5.47 18.96 9.77
CA THR A 348 5.01 20.30 10.14
C THR A 348 5.20 20.61 11.63
N GLY A 349 5.95 21.66 11.94
CA GLY A 349 6.14 22.17 13.30
C GLY A 349 4.93 22.96 13.83
N ASN A 350 3.92 23.19 12.99
CA ASN A 350 2.68 23.86 13.37
C ASN A 350 1.65 22.90 13.98
N GLY A 351 1.98 21.62 14.10
CA GLY A 351 1.11 20.56 14.61
C GLY A 351 0.37 19.82 13.49
N THR A 352 0.32 18.49 13.62
CA THR A 352 -0.24 17.57 12.62
C THR A 352 -1.74 17.72 12.36
N ALA A 353 -2.47 18.43 13.23
CA ALA A 353 -3.87 18.79 13.00
C ALA A 353 -4.06 19.86 11.92
N ASN A 354 -2.99 20.61 11.60
CA ASN A 354 -3.00 21.66 10.59
C ASN A 354 -2.56 21.16 9.21
N ILE A 355 -2.40 19.85 9.01
CA ILE A 355 -2.01 19.30 7.72
C ILE A 355 -3.10 19.59 6.69
N THR A 356 -2.72 20.25 5.60
CA THR A 356 -3.63 20.75 4.56
C THR A 356 -3.65 19.89 3.31
N ASN A 357 -2.59 19.12 3.06
CA ASN A 357 -2.46 18.19 1.94
C ASN A 357 -2.37 16.75 2.47
N PRO A 358 -3.48 16.04 2.68
CA PRO A 358 -3.45 14.62 3.02
C PRO A 358 -3.42 13.74 1.74
N PRO A 359 -2.51 12.75 1.64
CA PRO A 359 -1.42 12.48 2.57
C PRO A 359 -0.30 13.53 2.50
N PRO A 360 0.30 13.89 3.66
CA PRO A 360 1.33 14.91 3.71
C PRO A 360 2.62 14.45 3.02
N ASP A 361 3.34 15.40 2.44
CA ASP A 361 4.52 15.16 1.64
C ASP A 361 5.76 14.84 2.49
N LEU A 362 6.63 14.00 1.92
CA LEU A 362 8.05 13.86 2.26
C LEU A 362 8.87 14.30 1.05
N VAL A 363 9.76 15.29 1.25
CA VAL A 363 10.63 15.76 0.16
C VAL A 363 11.91 14.94 0.09
N GLN A 364 12.59 14.96 -1.06
CA GLN A 364 13.77 14.13 -1.32
C GLN A 364 14.88 14.23 -0.25
N ASP A 365 15.12 15.41 0.32
CA ASP A 365 16.10 15.57 1.40
C ASP A 365 15.68 14.86 2.69
N GLU A 366 14.39 14.85 3.04
CA GLU A 366 13.86 14.07 4.17
C GLU A 366 13.96 12.58 3.88
N VAL A 367 13.55 12.14 2.69
CA VAL A 367 13.64 10.74 2.27
C VAL A 367 15.06 10.22 2.43
N LYS A 368 16.06 10.99 1.98
CA LYS A 368 17.48 10.63 2.13
C LYS A 368 17.91 10.46 3.59
N ILE A 369 17.41 11.31 4.50
CA ILE A 369 17.70 11.21 5.94
C ILE A 369 17.06 9.95 6.50
N MET A 370 15.78 9.71 6.20
CA MET A 370 15.06 8.53 6.68
C MET A 370 15.72 7.22 6.22
N LEU A 371 16.14 7.15 4.95
CA LEU A 371 16.84 5.99 4.39
C LEU A 371 18.21 5.74 5.06
N ALA A 372 18.85 6.77 5.60
CA ALA A 372 20.13 6.65 6.29
C ALA A 372 20.00 6.32 7.79
N SER A 373 18.78 6.35 8.33
CA SER A 373 18.54 6.09 9.75
C SER A 373 18.78 4.61 10.10
N ALA A 374 19.36 4.35 11.27
CA ALA A 374 19.57 2.99 11.77
C ALA A 374 18.27 2.20 11.98
N SER A 375 17.14 2.89 12.21
CA SER A 375 15.83 2.24 12.37
C SER A 375 15.11 1.98 11.03
N THR A 376 15.70 2.40 9.92
CA THR A 376 15.32 1.98 8.56
C THR A 376 16.23 0.84 8.17
N GLN A 377 15.74 -0.38 8.38
CA GLN A 377 16.51 -1.59 8.18
C GLN A 377 16.30 -2.09 6.76
N ASP A 378 17.40 -2.46 6.14
CA ASP A 378 17.43 -3.15 4.88
C ASP A 378 17.05 -4.64 5.12
N ILE A 379 15.79 -5.01 4.85
CA ILE A 379 15.19 -6.34 5.15
C ILE A 379 14.87 -7.14 3.89
#